data_AF-A0A2D5TSR5-F1
#
_entry.id   AF-A0A2D5TSR5-F1
#
_cell.length_a   1.000
_cell.length_b   1.000
_cell.length_c   1.000
_cell.angle_alpha   90.00
_cell.angle_beta   90.00
_cell.angle_gamma   90.00
#
_symmetry.space_group_name_H-M   'P 1'
#
loop_
_entity.id
_entity.type
_entity.pdbx_description
1 polymer ?
#
loop_
_entity_poly.entity_id
_entity_poly.type
_entity_poly.pdbx_seq_one_letter_code
_entity_poly.pdbx_strand_id
1 'polypeptide(L)'
;MSESEKINRRLSRILSLPVLGILIFFGFIPLVFPILSHYEGKVFPVVKNVDVQFIEKTDKGIRVFVSFDKVRACEFIGLSWYDSFGERSPILFQPDSTGISGEIPITRPVLRNQRSGPWEIIGIDELDGSIAITSHRCHPLWITYTRFYP
;
A
#
# COMPACT_ATOMS: atom_id res chain seq x y z
N MET A 1 -38.01 6.35 -44.32
CA MET A 1 -37.53 6.50 -42.93
C MET A 1 -36.41 7.53 -42.93
N SER A 2 -36.64 8.67 -42.30
CA SER A 2 -35.73 9.83 -42.32
C SER A 2 -34.44 9.54 -41.54
N GLU A 3 -33.33 10.15 -41.93
CA GLU A 3 -32.04 10.04 -41.23
C GLU A 3 -32.15 10.50 -39.77
N SER A 4 -32.96 11.53 -39.51
CA SER A 4 -33.31 12.03 -38.17
C SER A 4 -33.99 10.95 -37.29
N GLU A 5 -34.84 10.12 -37.89
CA GLU A 5 -35.59 9.08 -37.19
C GLU A 5 -34.68 7.90 -36.79
N LYS A 6 -33.70 7.58 -37.63
CA LYS A 6 -32.65 6.58 -37.33
C LYS A 6 -31.76 7.04 -36.17
N ILE A 7 -31.41 8.34 -36.12
CA ILE A 7 -30.60 8.94 -35.06
C ILE A 7 -31.36 8.91 -33.73
N ASN A 8 -32.63 9.33 -33.70
CA ASN A 8 -33.45 9.32 -32.48
C ASN A 8 -33.66 7.92 -31.90
N ARG A 9 -33.84 6.89 -32.76
CA ARG A 9 -33.99 5.50 -32.31
C ARG A 9 -32.70 4.88 -31.77
N ARG A 10 -31.54 5.36 -32.23
CA ARG A 10 -30.22 4.97 -31.68
C ARG A 10 -29.97 5.68 -30.35
N LEU A 11 -30.26 6.98 -30.26
CA LEU A 11 -30.15 7.74 -29.03
C LEU A 11 -31.07 7.20 -27.93
N SER A 12 -32.31 6.83 -28.24
CA SER A 12 -33.25 6.28 -27.25
C SER A 12 -32.82 4.92 -26.69
N ARG A 13 -32.05 4.12 -27.45
CA ARG A 13 -31.47 2.86 -26.98
C ARG A 13 -30.23 3.10 -26.11
N ILE A 14 -29.38 4.05 -26.48
CA ILE A 14 -28.17 4.41 -25.72
C ILE A 14 -28.54 5.12 -24.41
N LEU A 15 -29.57 5.98 -24.43
CA LEU A 15 -30.12 6.66 -23.25
C LEU A 15 -31.16 5.81 -22.51
N SER A 16 -31.23 4.50 -22.79
CA SER A 16 -32.09 3.62 -22.01
C SER A 16 -31.56 3.54 -20.58
N LEU A 17 -32.48 3.56 -19.61
CA LEU A 17 -32.17 3.42 -18.18
C LEU A 17 -31.14 2.31 -17.84
N PRO A 18 -31.21 1.09 -18.40
CA PRO A 18 -30.21 0.06 -18.09
C PRO A 18 -28.82 0.40 -18.63
N VAL A 19 -28.72 0.96 -19.83
CA VAL A 19 -27.43 1.37 -20.41
C VAL A 19 -26.83 2.51 -19.60
N LEU A 20 -27.65 3.49 -19.20
CA LEU A 20 -27.22 4.59 -18.34
C LEU A 20 -26.74 4.07 -16.98
N GLY A 21 -27.47 3.12 -16.37
CA GLY A 21 -27.07 2.50 -15.10
C GLY A 21 -25.72 1.79 -15.19
N ILE A 22 -25.49 1.03 -16.27
CA ILE A 22 -24.20 0.36 -16.53
C ILE A 22 -23.08 1.39 -16.69
N LEU A 23 -23.29 2.44 -17.48
CA LEU A 23 -22.29 3.49 -17.69
C LEU A 23 -21.95 4.24 -16.40
N ILE A 24 -22.96 4.54 -15.57
CA ILE A 24 -22.75 5.15 -14.26
C ILE A 24 -21.95 4.21 -13.36
N PHE A 25 -22.32 2.93 -13.29
CA PHE A 25 -21.62 1.94 -12.47
C PHE A 25 -20.13 1.83 -12.85
N PHE A 26 -19.83 1.66 -14.14
CA PHE A 26 -18.46 1.60 -14.61
C PHE A 26 -17.71 2.93 -14.47
N GLY A 27 -18.40 4.07 -14.59
CA GLY A 27 -17.84 5.39 -14.32
C GLY A 27 -17.50 5.63 -12.85
N PHE A 28 -18.24 5.02 -11.92
CA PHE A 28 -18.01 5.13 -10.47
C PHE A 28 -16.82 4.30 -9.99
N ILE A 29 -16.52 3.19 -10.66
CA ILE A 29 -15.39 2.31 -10.31
C ILE A 29 -14.06 3.05 -10.11
N PRO A 30 -13.54 3.82 -11.09
CA PRO A 30 -12.25 4.51 -10.93
C PRO A 30 -12.30 5.61 -9.85
N LEU A 31 -13.48 6.13 -9.51
CA LEU A 31 -13.65 7.11 -8.44
C LEU A 31 -13.55 6.46 -7.05
N VAL A 32 -14.12 5.27 -6.89
CA VAL A 32 -14.23 4.60 -5.58
C VAL A 32 -12.93 3.86 -5.21
N PHE A 33 -12.19 3.33 -6.20
CA PHE A 33 -11.00 2.51 -5.95
C PHE A 33 -9.88 3.21 -5.16
N PRO A 34 -9.47 4.47 -5.47
CA PRO A 34 -8.46 5.17 -4.68
C PRO A 34 -8.90 5.41 -3.22
N ILE A 35 -10.19 5.63 -3.02
CA ILE A 35 -10.77 5.83 -1.69
C ILE A 35 -10.69 4.53 -0.90
N LEU A 36 -11.15 3.42 -1.48
CA LEU A 36 -11.10 2.10 -0.85
C LEU A 36 -9.67 1.71 -0.48
N SER A 37 -8.71 1.92 -1.39
CA SER A 37 -7.28 1.67 -1.17
C SER A 37 -6.75 2.34 0.11
N HIS A 38 -7.13 3.60 0.34
CA HIS A 38 -6.67 4.37 1.50
C HIS A 38 -7.40 3.99 2.79
N TYR A 39 -8.71 3.74 2.72
CA TYR A 39 -9.53 3.41 3.89
C TYR A 39 -9.36 1.96 4.34
N GLU A 40 -9.16 1.03 3.41
CA GLU A 40 -8.99 -0.40 3.71
C GLU A 40 -7.84 -0.61 4.70
N GLY A 41 -6.70 0.05 4.52
CA GLY A 41 -5.57 -0.13 5.41
C GLY A 41 -5.77 0.41 6.83
N LYS A 42 -6.74 1.31 7.04
CA LYS A 42 -7.11 1.80 8.38
C LYS A 42 -8.06 0.84 9.10
N VAL A 43 -9.03 0.27 8.38
CA VAL A 43 -10.06 -0.61 8.96
C VAL A 43 -9.60 -2.07 8.98
N PHE A 44 -8.93 -2.51 7.92
CA PHE A 44 -8.46 -3.88 7.68
C PHE A 44 -6.96 -3.90 7.34
N PRO A 45 -6.09 -3.43 8.26
CA PRO A 45 -4.65 -3.40 8.03
C PRO A 45 -4.09 -4.80 7.77
N VAL A 46 -3.03 -4.86 6.96
CA VAL A 46 -2.33 -6.13 6.64
C VAL A 46 -1.31 -6.50 7.71
N VAL A 47 -0.70 -5.48 8.31
CA VAL A 47 0.25 -5.59 9.41
C VAL A 47 -0.27 -4.83 10.64
N LYS A 48 -0.10 -5.39 11.83
CA LYS A 48 -0.49 -4.80 13.12
C LYS A 48 0.66 -4.87 14.10
N ASN A 49 0.54 -4.13 15.21
CA ASN A 49 1.48 -4.15 16.33
C ASN A 49 2.92 -3.96 15.84
N VAL A 50 3.10 -2.98 14.95
CA VAL A 50 4.43 -2.67 14.42
C VAL A 50 5.19 -1.91 15.50
N ASP A 51 6.38 -2.38 15.83
CA ASP A 51 7.22 -1.83 16.88
C ASP A 51 8.68 -1.78 16.42
N VAL A 52 9.38 -0.70 16.72
CA VAL A 52 10.79 -0.51 16.34
C VAL A 52 11.67 -1.07 17.44
N GLN A 53 12.31 -2.20 17.16
CA GLN A 53 13.08 -2.95 18.16
C GLN A 53 14.50 -2.42 18.34
N PHE A 54 15.11 -1.90 17.27
CA PHE A 54 16.49 -1.43 17.29
C PHE A 54 16.65 -0.26 16.34
N ILE A 55 17.37 0.76 16.82
CA ILE A 55 17.67 2.00 16.12
C ILE A 55 19.17 2.21 16.22
N GLU A 56 19.84 2.28 15.08
CA GLU A 56 21.27 2.57 14.97
C GLU A 56 21.46 3.80 14.08
N LYS A 57 22.18 4.81 14.55
CA LYS A 57 22.56 5.94 13.72
C LYS A 57 23.68 5.51 12.78
N THR A 58 23.55 5.82 11.50
CA THR A 58 24.57 5.62 10.47
C THR A 58 25.02 6.97 9.92
N ASP A 59 26.12 6.99 9.17
CA ASP A 59 26.61 8.24 8.54
C ASP A 59 25.61 8.86 7.55
N LYS A 60 24.60 8.08 7.13
CA LYS A 60 23.59 8.49 6.12
C LYS A 60 22.20 8.71 6.71
N GLY A 61 21.96 8.33 7.97
CA GLY A 61 20.66 8.46 8.63
C GLY A 61 20.48 7.43 9.74
N ILE A 62 19.37 6.68 9.71
CA ILE A 62 19.04 5.69 10.74
C ILE A 62 18.81 4.31 10.14
N ARG A 63 19.35 3.28 10.77
CA ARG A 63 19.03 1.88 10.52
C ARG A 63 18.05 1.36 11.57
N VAL A 64 16.94 0.75 11.12
CA VAL A 64 15.90 0.22 12.00
C VAL A 64 15.62 -1.26 11.77
N PHE A 65 15.28 -1.95 12.85
CA PHE A 65 14.62 -3.25 12.82
C PHE A 65 13.20 -3.11 13.37
N VAL A 66 12.23 -3.67 12.65
CA VAL A 66 10.82 -3.63 13.03
C VAL A 66 10.31 -5.03 13.35
N SER A 67 9.56 -5.16 14.44
CA SER A 67 8.70 -6.31 14.69
C SER A 67 7.28 -5.99 14.28
N PHE A 68 6.53 -6.99 13.81
CA PHE A 68 5.13 -6.81 13.39
C PHE A 68 4.36 -8.13 13.39
N ASP A 69 3.04 -8.01 13.44
CA ASP A 69 2.11 -9.11 13.20
C ASP A 69 1.55 -9.01 11.78
N LYS A 70 1.79 -10.02 10.94
CA LYS A 70 1.10 -10.12 9.65
C LYS A 70 -0.23 -10.83 9.87
N VAL A 71 -1.34 -10.12 9.63
CA VAL A 71 -2.70 -10.59 9.93
C VAL A 71 -3.51 -10.98 8.69
N ARG A 72 -3.01 -10.67 7.48
CA ARG A 72 -3.67 -11.02 6.20
C ARG A 72 -2.66 -11.62 5.21
N ALA A 73 -3.12 -12.58 4.43
CA ALA A 73 -2.32 -13.25 3.40
C ALA A 73 -2.24 -12.43 2.10
N CYS A 74 -1.73 -11.20 2.19
CA CYS A 74 -1.54 -10.32 1.03
C CYS A 74 -0.06 -10.29 0.60
N GLU A 75 0.18 -10.03 -0.68
CA GLU A 75 1.51 -9.85 -1.26
C GLU A 75 2.14 -8.56 -0.71
N PHE A 76 3.39 -8.61 -0.26
CA PHE A 76 4.14 -7.42 0.13
C PHE A 76 4.74 -6.77 -1.13
N ILE A 77 4.44 -5.49 -1.34
CA ILE A 77 4.97 -4.73 -2.47
C ILE A 77 6.17 -3.88 -2.04
N GLY A 78 6.08 -3.25 -0.87
CA GLY A 78 7.15 -2.39 -0.41
C GLY A 78 6.82 -1.60 0.84
N LEU A 79 7.85 -0.91 1.33
CA LEU A 79 7.82 0.03 2.42
C LEU A 79 8.13 1.42 1.87
N SER A 80 7.57 2.46 2.46
CA SER A 80 7.98 3.84 2.22
C SER A 80 8.01 4.57 3.54
N TRP A 81 9.01 5.42 3.71
CA TRP A 81 9.19 6.22 4.91
C TRP A 81 9.04 7.69 4.55
N TYR A 82 8.45 8.44 5.46
CA TYR A 82 8.28 9.88 5.38
C TYR A 82 8.81 10.50 6.67
N ASP A 83 9.54 11.59 6.57
CA ASP A 83 10.04 12.32 7.74
C ASP A 83 8.92 13.09 8.46
N SER A 84 9.29 13.85 9.50
CA SER A 84 8.37 14.66 10.28
C SER A 84 7.76 15.84 9.50
N PHE A 85 8.36 16.23 8.38
CA PHE A 85 7.83 17.24 7.46
C PHE A 85 6.93 16.64 6.37
N GLY A 86 6.85 15.30 6.30
CA GLY A 86 6.08 14.57 5.30
C GLY A 86 6.80 14.38 3.98
N GLU A 87 8.12 14.64 3.91
CA GLU A 87 8.93 14.36 2.72
C GLU A 87 9.33 12.88 2.69
N ARG A 88 9.38 12.29 1.49
CA ARG A 88 9.69 10.87 1.34
C ARG A 88 11.18 10.62 1.49
N SER A 89 11.58 9.94 2.56
CA SER A 89 12.97 9.54 2.80
C SER A 89 13.32 8.30 1.96
N PRO A 90 14.49 8.27 1.29
CA PRO A 90 14.98 7.08 0.62
C PRO A 90 15.23 5.96 1.64
N ILE A 91 14.87 4.72 1.29
CA ILE A 91 15.12 3.54 2.13
C ILE A 91 15.98 2.52 1.37
N LEU A 92 16.94 1.93 2.08
CA LEU A 92 17.75 0.82 1.61
C LEU A 92 17.47 -0.40 2.49
N PHE A 93 17.08 -1.51 1.86
CA PHE A 93 16.96 -2.79 2.55
C PHE A 93 18.28 -3.54 2.42
N GLN A 94 18.92 -3.83 3.55
CA GLN A 94 20.12 -4.66 3.60
C GLN A 94 19.73 -5.95 4.30
N PRO A 95 19.31 -7.01 3.60
CA PRO A 95 19.05 -8.28 4.27
C PRO A 95 20.35 -8.73 4.95
N ASP A 96 20.28 -9.02 6.25
CA ASP A 96 21.45 -9.50 7.00
C ASP A 96 22.07 -10.69 6.25
N SER A 97 23.35 -10.59 5.96
CA SER A 97 24.15 -11.57 5.23
C SER A 97 24.45 -12.84 6.04
N THR A 98 23.68 -13.12 7.10
CA THR A 98 23.91 -14.21 8.06
C THR A 98 23.62 -15.62 7.51
N GLY A 99 23.87 -15.86 6.23
CA GLY A 99 24.15 -17.21 5.72
C GLY A 99 22.96 -18.12 5.45
N ILE A 100 21.72 -17.62 5.45
CA ILE A 100 20.60 -18.38 4.85
C ILE A 100 20.60 -18.09 3.36
N SER A 101 21.31 -18.96 2.62
CA SER A 101 21.39 -19.03 1.16
C SER A 101 20.07 -19.47 0.52
N GLY A 102 18.98 -18.79 0.86
CA GLY A 102 17.68 -18.93 0.24
C GLY A 102 17.13 -17.55 -0.09
N GLU A 103 16.40 -17.43 -1.20
CA GLU A 103 15.60 -16.25 -1.49
C GLU A 103 14.65 -16.01 -0.30
N ILE A 104 14.93 -15.02 0.55
CA ILE A 104 14.03 -14.65 1.63
C ILE A 104 12.72 -14.22 0.97
N PRO A 105 11.60 -14.91 1.19
CA PRO A 105 10.36 -14.60 0.50
C PRO A 105 9.95 -13.17 0.85
N ILE A 106 9.87 -12.32 -0.19
CA ILE A 106 9.45 -10.92 -0.09
C ILE A 106 8.10 -10.83 0.64
N THR A 107 7.20 -11.77 0.33
CA THR A 107 5.92 -11.94 1.01
C THR A 107 6.01 -13.01 2.09
N ARG A 108 5.87 -12.59 3.35
CA ARG A 108 5.90 -13.49 4.51
C ARG A 108 4.55 -14.17 4.81
N PRO A 109 4.51 -15.32 5.50
CA PRO A 109 3.26 -15.95 5.93
C PRO A 109 2.51 -15.11 6.97
N VAL A 110 1.23 -15.40 7.17
CA VAL A 110 0.41 -14.81 8.25
C VAL A 110 0.86 -15.39 9.58
N LEU A 111 1.57 -14.59 10.37
CA LEU A 111 2.14 -14.98 11.65
C LEU A 111 2.40 -13.74 12.51
N ARG A 112 2.38 -13.92 13.83
CA ARG A 112 2.71 -12.89 14.83
C ARG A 112 4.21 -12.79 15.11
N ASN A 113 4.65 -11.68 15.68
CA ASN A 113 6.01 -11.44 16.17
C ASN A 113 7.11 -11.65 15.10
N GLN A 114 6.82 -11.31 13.85
CA GLN A 114 7.80 -11.36 12.78
C GLN A 114 8.74 -10.18 12.85
N ARG A 115 9.99 -10.34 12.39
CA ARG A 115 11.02 -9.27 12.40
C ARG A 115 11.56 -8.96 11.02
N SER A 116 11.58 -7.70 10.62
CA SER A 116 12.13 -7.24 9.34
C SER A 116 13.12 -6.11 9.54
N GLY A 117 14.14 -6.10 8.68
CA GLY A 117 15.27 -5.19 8.74
C GLY A 117 16.56 -5.94 8.43
N PRO A 118 17.70 -5.24 8.47
CA PRO A 118 17.79 -3.80 8.68
C PRO A 118 17.26 -2.95 7.51
N TRP A 119 16.51 -1.91 7.85
CA TRP A 119 16.08 -0.85 6.93
C TRP A 119 16.89 0.41 7.23
N GLU A 120 17.73 0.84 6.30
CA GLU A 120 18.47 2.09 6.41
C GLU A 120 17.68 3.22 5.73
N ILE A 121 17.27 4.20 6.53
CA ILE A 121 16.47 5.36 6.12
C ILE A 121 17.42 6.55 6.03
N ILE A 122 17.56 7.08 4.82
CA ILE A 122 18.56 8.10 4.50
C ILE A 122 17.98 9.49 4.77
N GLY A 123 18.78 10.36 5.38
CA GLY A 123 18.45 11.77 5.59
C GLY A 123 17.54 12.05 6.79
N ILE A 124 17.33 11.07 7.66
CA ILE A 124 16.65 11.27 8.95
C ILE A 124 17.59 10.93 10.10
N ASP A 125 17.56 11.76 11.14
CA ASP A 125 18.39 11.58 12.35
C ASP A 125 17.58 11.11 13.57
N GLU A 126 16.26 11.22 13.48
CA GLU A 126 15.29 10.82 14.50
C GLU A 126 14.03 10.22 13.84
N LEU A 127 13.35 9.32 14.54
CA LEU A 127 12.09 8.72 14.06
C LEU A 127 10.85 9.48 14.52
N ASP A 128 11.00 10.41 15.47
CA ASP A 128 9.86 11.14 16.04
C ASP A 128 9.13 11.95 14.95
N GLY A 129 7.80 11.86 14.96
CA GLY A 129 6.95 12.44 13.93
C GLY A 129 7.06 11.80 12.53
N SER A 130 7.94 10.82 12.31
CA SER A 130 8.06 10.14 11.03
C SER A 130 6.91 9.16 10.79
N ILE A 131 6.67 8.80 9.53
CA ILE A 131 5.57 7.92 9.13
C ILE A 131 6.10 6.84 8.22
N ALA A 132 5.81 5.60 8.56
CA ALA A 132 6.10 4.46 7.70
C ALA A 132 4.81 3.89 7.11
N ILE A 133 4.85 3.57 5.81
CA ILE A 133 3.71 3.06 5.05
C ILE A 133 4.12 1.75 4.36
N THR A 134 3.49 0.65 4.75
CA THR A 134 3.59 -0.60 3.99
C THR A 134 2.51 -0.66 2.91
N SER A 135 2.91 -1.12 1.74
CA SER A 135 2.05 -1.33 0.58
C SER A 135 1.88 -2.83 0.32
N HIS A 136 0.65 -3.28 0.19
CA HIS A 136 0.32 -4.69 -0.03
C HIS A 136 -0.68 -4.88 -1.16
N ARG A 137 -0.51 -5.94 -1.96
CA ARG A 137 -1.54 -6.37 -2.92
C ARG A 137 -2.45 -7.38 -2.23
N CYS A 138 -3.61 -6.90 -1.78
CA CYS A 138 -4.69 -7.78 -1.30
C CYS A 138 -5.73 -8.08 -2.38
N HIS A 139 -5.85 -7.18 -3.36
CA HIS A 139 -6.83 -7.26 -4.46
C HIS A 139 -6.14 -6.98 -5.80
N PRO A 140 -6.71 -7.44 -6.92
CA PRO A 140 -6.13 -7.17 -8.25
C PRO A 140 -6.21 -5.69 -8.67
N LEU A 141 -7.19 -4.95 -8.14
CA LEU A 141 -7.57 -3.64 -8.68
C LEU A 141 -7.00 -2.45 -7.90
N TRP A 142 -6.57 -2.65 -6.66
CA TRP A 142 -5.96 -1.60 -5.84
C TRP A 142 -4.99 -2.17 -4.80
N ILE A 143 -4.15 -1.29 -4.26
CA ILE A 143 -3.17 -1.58 -3.22
C ILE A 143 -3.74 -1.21 -1.85
N THR A 144 -3.41 -1.96 -0.81
CA THR A 144 -3.79 -1.63 0.56
C THR A 144 -2.59 -0.98 1.25
N TYR A 145 -2.78 0.23 1.80
CA TYR A 145 -1.73 0.99 2.48
C TYR A 145 -1.92 0.98 3.99
N THR A 146 -1.02 0.32 4.73
CA THR A 146 -1.04 0.33 6.21
C THR A 146 0.00 1.30 6.73
N ARG A 147 -0.44 2.31 7.48
CA ARG A 147 0.43 3.30 8.13
C ARG A 147 0.76 2.86 9.54
N PHE A 148 1.99 3.05 9.95
CA PHE A 148 2.43 2.92 11.33
C PHE A 148 3.38 4.07 11.68
N TYR A 149 3.36 4.43 12.96
CA TYR A 149 4.11 5.53 13.52
C TYR A 149 5.14 4.90 14.45
N PRO A 150 6.42 4.90 14.05
CA PRO A 150 7.52 4.37 14.84
C PRO A 150 7.76 5.17 16.12
#